data_AF-A0A7V8W0H4-F1
#
_entry.id   AF-A0A7V8W0H4-F1
#
_cell.length_a   1.000
_cell.length_b   1.000
_cell.length_c   1.000
_cell.angle_alpha   90.00
_cell.angle_beta   90.00
_cell.angle_gamma   90.00
#
_symmetry.space_group_name_H-M   'P 1'
#
loop_
_entity.id
_entity.type
_entity.pdbx_description
1 polymer ?
#
loop_
_entity_poly.entity_id
_entity_poly.type
_entity_poly.pdbx_seq_one_letter_code
_entity_poly.pdbx_strand_id
1 'polypeptide(L)'
;MKKNIYYFLITTIGYLLLATTSFAQNGNVGIGIAAPLARLHVADSNVVFTAIGNIPAIPGNPPVSGTGRRMMWYPNKAAFRVGYVGTLNWNKDSIGNYSFASGNNSKASGFVSTAMGSSNAEGKFSTSMGQSDASADSSTAMGGSFAGGLYSTAIGSSNATANLSTAMGQSDATGIASTSMGSSIASGIYSTASGSSKSTGFGSTAFGESIASGIYSSAFGNTYSRSYGATALGVFNDSIATSNPVSFIATDPVLYVGNGTANNARKNAMVVLKNGNTGIGTNMPLVKLHIQDGVTGIAYMPLPGAVIERNNHTYLTFLTPNAFESGLLFGNSGDEAM
;
A
#
# COMPACT_ATOMS: atom_id res chain seq x y z
N MET A 1 64.46 23.66 -84.24
CA MET A 1 65.82 23.08 -84.33
C MET A 1 66.10 22.37 -82.99
N LYS A 2 66.30 21.04 -83.04
CA LYS A 2 66.93 20.10 -82.06
C LYS A 2 66.65 20.28 -80.55
N LYS A 3 65.85 19.40 -79.92
CA LYS A 3 66.23 18.11 -79.28
C LYS A 3 67.31 18.24 -78.19
N ASN A 4 66.94 18.01 -76.92
CA ASN A 4 67.33 16.79 -76.21
C ASN A 4 66.55 16.57 -74.90
N ILE A 5 66.00 15.36 -74.83
CA ILE A 5 65.38 14.66 -73.70
C ILE A 5 66.49 14.01 -72.87
N TYR A 6 66.20 13.81 -71.57
CA TYR A 6 66.55 12.72 -70.63
C TYR A 6 66.81 13.34 -69.25
N TYR A 7 66.38 12.85 -68.09
CA TYR A 7 65.34 11.93 -67.57
C TYR A 7 65.65 11.86 -66.03
N PHE A 8 64.71 11.37 -65.20
CA PHE A 8 64.81 11.11 -63.73
C PHE A 8 64.56 12.33 -62.81
N LEU A 9 63.61 12.36 -61.85
CA LEU A 9 62.74 11.32 -61.28
C LEU A 9 61.70 12.02 -60.34
N ILE A 10 60.49 11.44 -60.21
CA ILE A 10 59.51 11.57 -59.08
C ILE A 10 58.40 12.66 -59.13
N THR A 11 57.29 12.32 -59.82
CA THR A 11 55.84 12.30 -59.37
C THR A 11 55.33 13.41 -58.42
N THR A 12 54.36 14.27 -58.76
CA THR A 12 52.90 14.04 -58.91
C THR A 12 52.25 13.10 -57.86
N ILE A 13 52.21 13.49 -56.59
CA ILE A 13 51.32 12.94 -55.53
C ILE A 13 51.05 14.14 -54.58
N GLY A 14 49.86 14.72 -54.44
CA GLY A 14 48.65 14.06 -53.96
C GLY A 14 48.58 14.07 -52.43
N TYR A 15 48.44 15.24 -51.79
CA TYR A 15 48.01 15.33 -50.37
C TYR A 15 47.19 16.61 -50.12
N LEU A 16 46.02 16.71 -50.77
CA LEU A 16 44.85 17.19 -50.04
C LEU A 16 44.40 15.98 -49.23
N LEU A 17 44.94 15.82 -48.02
CA LEU A 17 44.38 14.86 -47.07
C LEU A 17 43.02 15.45 -46.68
N LEU A 18 41.98 15.03 -47.40
CA LEU A 18 40.65 14.96 -46.82
C LEU A 18 40.82 14.39 -45.42
N ALA A 19 40.29 15.07 -44.41
CA ALA A 19 40.00 14.47 -43.12
C ALA A 19 38.87 13.42 -43.31
N THR A 20 39.14 12.40 -44.11
CA THR A 20 38.47 11.11 -44.08
C THR A 20 39.42 10.15 -43.39
N THR A 21 39.70 10.41 -42.12
CA THR A 21 39.98 9.30 -41.20
C THR A 21 38.63 8.75 -40.76
N SER A 22 37.91 8.12 -41.70
CA SER A 22 37.15 6.93 -41.35
C SER A 22 38.19 5.89 -40.92
N PHE A 23 38.66 6.00 -39.69
CA PHE A 23 39.36 4.92 -39.05
C PHE A 23 38.31 3.80 -38.92
N ALA A 24 38.32 2.89 -39.88
CA ALA A 24 38.13 1.49 -39.55
C ALA A 24 39.32 1.08 -38.64
N GLN A 25 39.36 1.61 -37.41
CA GLN A 25 40.32 1.21 -36.40
C GLN A 25 39.71 0.03 -35.66
N ASN A 26 40.46 -1.05 -35.62
CA ASN A 26 40.20 -2.22 -34.80
C ASN A 26 40.47 -1.90 -33.30
N GLY A 27 39.97 -0.75 -32.80
CA GLY A 27 40.43 -0.11 -31.57
C GLY A 27 39.37 0.74 -30.87
N ASN A 28 39.83 1.56 -29.92
CA ASN A 28 39.04 2.48 -29.11
C ASN A 28 38.88 3.83 -29.84
N VAL A 29 37.66 4.35 -29.93
CA VAL A 29 37.36 5.67 -30.52
C VAL A 29 37.37 6.74 -29.43
N GLY A 30 38.25 7.73 -29.57
CA GLY A 30 38.31 8.90 -28.71
C GLY A 30 37.70 10.14 -29.39
N ILE A 31 36.88 10.91 -28.68
CA ILE A 31 36.44 12.24 -29.09
C ILE A 31 36.97 13.24 -28.06
N GLY A 32 37.89 14.12 -28.47
CA GLY A 32 38.57 15.04 -27.56
C GLY A 32 39.67 14.40 -26.70
N ILE A 33 40.10 13.16 -26.97
CA ILE A 33 41.12 12.45 -26.19
C ILE A 33 42.05 11.60 -27.07
N ALA A 34 43.36 11.71 -26.86
CA ALA A 34 44.38 11.02 -27.65
C ALA A 34 44.57 9.53 -27.28
N ALA A 35 44.26 9.14 -26.04
CA ALA A 35 44.41 7.79 -25.52
C ALA A 35 43.08 7.28 -24.91
N PRO A 36 42.10 6.86 -25.74
CA PRO A 36 40.80 6.42 -25.26
C PRO A 36 40.86 5.09 -24.48
N LEU A 37 40.17 5.02 -23.32
CA LEU A 37 40.20 3.87 -22.40
C LEU A 37 39.09 2.84 -22.66
N ALA A 38 38.13 3.17 -23.53
CA ALA A 38 37.01 2.30 -23.89
C ALA A 38 36.76 2.39 -25.40
N ARG A 39 35.96 1.47 -25.94
CA ARG A 39 35.61 1.45 -27.37
C ARG A 39 35.05 2.79 -27.86
N LEU A 40 34.39 3.53 -26.98
CA LEU A 40 34.05 4.93 -27.14
C LEU A 40 34.43 5.69 -25.86
N HIS A 41 35.25 6.72 -25.97
CA HIS A 41 35.63 7.62 -24.86
C HIS A 41 35.52 9.07 -25.32
N VAL A 42 34.70 9.87 -24.63
CA VAL A 42 34.50 11.30 -24.92
C VAL A 42 35.00 12.12 -23.74
N ALA A 43 35.86 13.11 -23.97
CA ALA A 43 36.41 13.99 -22.93
C ALA A 43 35.87 15.43 -23.04
N ASP A 44 35.72 16.09 -21.89
CA ASP A 44 35.45 17.53 -21.66
C ASP A 44 34.21 18.17 -22.32
N SER A 45 33.40 17.41 -23.07
CA SER A 45 32.22 17.93 -23.78
C SER A 45 30.99 17.02 -23.65
N ASN A 46 29.82 17.58 -24.00
CA ASN A 46 28.53 16.90 -23.91
C ASN A 46 28.36 15.85 -25.02
N VAL A 47 27.74 14.71 -24.69
CA VAL A 47 27.27 13.74 -25.68
C VAL A 47 25.75 13.83 -25.78
N VAL A 48 25.23 14.07 -26.98
CA VAL A 48 23.79 14.18 -27.23
C VAL A 48 23.34 13.13 -28.23
N PHE A 49 22.27 12.40 -27.89
CA PHE A 49 21.59 11.47 -28.79
C PHE A 49 20.23 12.06 -29.14
N THR A 50 19.97 12.28 -30.43
CA THR A 50 18.73 12.95 -30.88
C THR A 50 17.97 12.09 -31.89
N ALA A 51 16.66 12.28 -31.91
CA ALA A 51 15.77 11.84 -32.97
C ALA A 51 14.80 13.00 -33.27
N ILE A 52 14.49 13.21 -34.55
CA ILE A 52 13.64 14.32 -34.98
C ILE A 52 12.17 13.97 -34.75
N GLY A 53 11.42 14.88 -34.12
CA GLY A 53 9.97 14.76 -33.98
C GLY A 53 9.51 13.83 -32.86
N ASN A 54 8.20 13.53 -32.86
CA ASN A 54 7.59 12.61 -31.92
C ASN A 54 7.88 11.14 -32.32
N ILE A 55 7.68 10.19 -31.41
CA ILE A 55 7.78 8.77 -31.74
C ILE A 55 6.85 8.40 -32.91
N PRO A 56 7.28 7.54 -33.84
CA PRO A 56 6.46 7.13 -34.98
C PRO A 56 5.24 6.31 -34.54
N ALA A 57 4.14 6.43 -35.30
CA ALA A 57 2.91 5.64 -35.06
C ALA A 57 3.16 4.12 -35.14
N ILE A 58 4.10 3.71 -36.01
CA ILE A 58 4.55 2.32 -36.13
C ILE A 58 6.06 2.30 -35.85
N PRO A 59 6.48 1.93 -34.62
CA PRO A 59 7.89 1.82 -34.28
C PRO A 59 8.62 0.75 -35.11
N GLY A 60 9.80 1.08 -35.64
CA GLY A 60 10.72 0.10 -36.25
C GLY A 60 11.32 -0.85 -35.22
N ASN A 61 12.21 -1.77 -35.60
CA ASN A 61 12.85 -2.67 -34.62
C ASN A 61 13.85 -1.93 -33.71
N PRO A 62 14.08 -2.39 -32.47
CA PRO A 62 15.16 -1.87 -31.64
C PRO A 62 16.53 -2.24 -32.23
N PRO A 63 17.61 -1.50 -31.90
CA PRO A 63 18.96 -1.78 -32.42
C PRO A 63 19.44 -3.22 -32.19
N VAL A 64 19.05 -3.83 -31.07
CA VAL A 64 19.38 -5.22 -30.73
C VAL A 64 18.17 -5.85 -30.02
N SER A 65 17.84 -7.09 -30.40
CA SER A 65 16.80 -7.92 -29.75
C SER A 65 17.42 -9.17 -29.12
N GLY A 66 16.66 -9.90 -28.31
CA GLY A 66 17.12 -11.12 -27.63
C GLY A 66 17.98 -10.85 -26.41
N THR A 67 18.71 -11.87 -25.95
CA THR A 67 19.41 -11.87 -24.67
C THR A 67 20.75 -11.11 -24.72
N GLY A 68 21.24 -10.67 -23.56
CA GLY A 68 22.57 -10.07 -23.39
C GLY A 68 22.59 -8.82 -22.52
N ARG A 69 23.79 -8.30 -22.28
CA ARG A 69 24.02 -7.02 -21.61
C ARG A 69 24.01 -5.90 -22.63
N ARG A 70 23.37 -4.77 -22.34
CA ARG A 70 23.40 -3.58 -23.20
C ARG A 70 23.02 -2.31 -22.45
N MET A 71 23.55 -1.19 -22.94
CA MET A 71 22.95 0.14 -22.83
C MET A 71 22.32 0.43 -24.19
N MET A 72 21.04 0.76 -24.23
CA MET A 72 20.30 0.94 -25.48
C MET A 72 19.32 2.10 -25.37
N TRP A 73 19.60 3.16 -26.13
CA TRP A 73 18.62 4.18 -26.47
C TRP A 73 17.82 3.71 -27.70
N TYR A 74 16.50 3.60 -27.56
CA TYR A 74 15.60 3.17 -28.62
C TYR A 74 14.70 4.35 -29.05
N PRO A 75 15.14 5.15 -30.03
CA PRO A 75 14.50 6.42 -30.35
C PRO A 75 13.07 6.29 -30.89
N ASN A 76 12.75 5.20 -31.60
CA ASN A 76 11.40 4.94 -32.14
C ASN A 76 10.35 4.73 -31.04
N LYS A 77 10.76 4.51 -29.79
CA LYS A 77 9.87 4.49 -28.62
C LYS A 77 10.30 5.47 -27.54
N ALA A 78 11.27 6.34 -27.80
CA ALA A 78 11.89 7.21 -26.80
C ALA A 78 12.23 6.47 -25.48
N ALA A 79 12.70 5.23 -25.60
CA ALA A 79 12.87 4.32 -24.47
C ALA A 79 14.34 4.05 -24.17
N PHE A 80 14.68 3.91 -22.88
CA PHE A 80 16.05 3.65 -22.45
C PHE A 80 16.15 2.31 -21.71
N ARG A 81 17.19 1.52 -22.03
CA ARG A 81 17.50 0.23 -21.41
C ARG A 81 18.95 0.19 -20.95
N VAL A 82 19.20 -0.31 -19.75
CA VAL A 82 20.57 -0.51 -19.24
C VAL A 82 20.68 -1.70 -18.30
N GLY A 83 21.61 -2.61 -18.57
CA GLY A 83 21.83 -3.81 -17.74
C GLY A 83 21.78 -5.10 -18.54
N TYR A 84 21.20 -6.16 -17.97
CA TYR A 84 21.14 -7.50 -18.54
C TYR A 84 19.70 -7.93 -18.80
N VAL A 85 19.47 -8.56 -19.95
CA VAL A 85 18.22 -9.26 -20.27
C VAL A 85 18.54 -10.68 -20.72
N GLY A 86 18.01 -11.67 -20.01
CA GLY A 86 18.11 -13.10 -20.32
C GLY A 86 16.90 -13.65 -21.06
N THR A 87 15.90 -12.82 -21.34
CA THR A 87 14.63 -13.19 -21.99
C THR A 87 14.31 -12.24 -23.15
N LEU A 88 13.03 -12.17 -23.58
CA LEU A 88 12.53 -11.27 -24.61
C LEU A 88 12.00 -9.93 -24.03
N ASN A 89 12.31 -9.60 -22.78
CA ASN A 89 11.78 -8.42 -22.08
C ASN A 89 12.21 -7.09 -22.72
N TRP A 90 13.28 -7.07 -23.52
CA TRP A 90 13.73 -5.88 -24.29
C TRP A 90 13.56 -6.06 -25.81
N ASN A 91 12.67 -6.94 -26.25
CA ASN A 91 12.22 -6.96 -27.64
C ASN A 91 11.21 -5.84 -27.88
N LYS A 92 10.99 -5.50 -29.16
CA LYS A 92 10.09 -4.43 -29.60
C LYS A 92 8.77 -4.40 -28.82
N ASP A 93 8.09 -5.54 -28.67
CA ASP A 93 6.76 -5.61 -28.06
C ASP A 93 6.77 -5.53 -26.53
N SER A 94 7.92 -5.75 -25.91
CA SER A 94 8.13 -5.65 -24.45
C SER A 94 8.69 -4.29 -24.03
N ILE A 95 8.87 -3.36 -24.97
CA ILE A 95 9.31 -1.99 -24.70
C ILE A 95 8.13 -1.03 -24.84
N GLY A 96 7.77 -0.37 -23.75
CA GLY A 96 6.77 0.69 -23.75
C GLY A 96 7.31 1.98 -24.37
N ASN A 97 6.42 2.79 -24.92
CA ASN A 97 6.76 4.14 -25.36
C ASN A 97 7.14 4.98 -24.14
N TYR A 98 8.20 5.78 -24.22
CA TYR A 98 8.76 6.60 -23.14
C TYR A 98 9.17 5.82 -21.89
N SER A 99 9.41 4.52 -22.03
CA SER A 99 9.69 3.66 -20.89
C SER A 99 11.18 3.66 -20.51
N PHE A 100 11.44 3.50 -19.22
CA PHE A 100 12.78 3.30 -18.68
C PHE A 100 12.89 1.91 -18.06
N ALA A 101 13.92 1.14 -18.42
CA ALA A 101 14.24 -0.09 -17.71
C ALA A 101 15.72 -0.23 -17.39
N SER A 102 16.04 -0.56 -16.14
CA SER A 102 17.40 -0.83 -15.69
C SER A 102 17.50 -2.10 -14.85
N GLY A 103 18.68 -2.72 -14.81
CA GLY A 103 18.94 -3.88 -13.95
C GLY A 103 18.94 -5.23 -14.69
N ASN A 104 18.43 -6.27 -14.05
CA ASN A 104 18.45 -7.65 -14.53
C ASN A 104 17.04 -8.09 -14.90
N ASN A 105 16.82 -8.46 -16.17
CA ASN A 105 15.53 -8.94 -16.67
C ASN A 105 14.35 -7.98 -16.49
N SER A 106 14.59 -6.70 -16.24
CA SER A 106 13.51 -5.74 -16.08
C SER A 106 12.69 -5.57 -17.36
N LYS A 107 11.37 -5.40 -17.20
CA LYS A 107 10.41 -5.21 -18.31
C LYS A 107 9.57 -3.97 -18.05
N ALA A 108 9.81 -2.91 -18.81
CA ALA A 108 8.94 -1.74 -18.83
C ALA A 108 8.17 -1.72 -20.15
N SER A 109 6.99 -2.35 -20.19
CA SER A 109 6.16 -2.49 -21.41
C SER A 109 5.00 -1.48 -21.48
N GLY A 110 4.62 -0.90 -20.34
CA GLY A 110 3.60 0.14 -20.28
C GLY A 110 4.06 1.48 -20.88
N PHE A 111 3.09 2.27 -21.34
CA PHE A 111 3.34 3.65 -21.76
C PHE A 111 3.88 4.47 -20.58
N VAL A 112 5.03 5.15 -20.72
CA VAL A 112 5.67 5.95 -19.65
C VAL A 112 5.96 5.12 -18.39
N SER A 113 6.16 3.81 -18.52
CA SER A 113 6.44 2.96 -17.37
C SER A 113 7.94 2.93 -17.01
N THR A 114 8.22 2.70 -15.73
CA THR A 114 9.58 2.64 -15.18
C THR A 114 9.81 1.32 -14.46
N ALA A 115 10.81 0.54 -14.86
CA ALA A 115 11.20 -0.72 -14.21
C ALA A 115 12.67 -0.70 -13.80
N MET A 116 12.99 -0.77 -12.51
CA MET A 116 14.38 -0.81 -12.02
C MET A 116 14.64 -2.05 -11.17
N GLY A 117 15.75 -2.75 -11.44
CA GLY A 117 16.09 -4.00 -10.75
C GLY A 117 15.63 -5.24 -11.54
N SER A 118 15.00 -6.19 -10.85
CA SER A 118 14.39 -7.39 -11.43
C SER A 118 12.87 -7.26 -11.40
N SER A 119 12.36 -6.24 -12.11
CA SER A 119 11.00 -5.76 -11.97
C SER A 119 10.24 -5.69 -13.29
N ASN A 120 8.92 -5.83 -13.23
CA ASN A 120 8.03 -5.63 -14.38
C ASN A 120 7.08 -4.44 -14.12
N ALA A 121 7.04 -3.49 -15.05
CA ALA A 121 6.15 -2.34 -15.08
C ALA A 121 5.33 -2.37 -16.38
N GLU A 122 4.17 -3.02 -16.32
CA GLU A 122 3.37 -3.36 -17.50
C GLU A 122 2.21 -2.40 -17.74
N GLY A 123 1.65 -1.82 -16.67
CA GLY A 123 0.62 -0.79 -16.76
C GLY A 123 1.15 0.55 -17.29
N LYS A 124 0.26 1.36 -17.88
CA LYS A 124 0.59 2.73 -18.29
C LYS A 124 0.90 3.58 -17.07
N PHE A 125 1.92 4.42 -17.13
CA PHE A 125 2.41 5.25 -16.02
C PHE A 125 2.81 4.46 -14.76
N SER A 126 3.02 3.14 -14.88
CA SER A 126 3.36 2.31 -13.72
C SER A 126 4.84 2.42 -13.36
N THR A 127 5.13 2.24 -12.07
CA THR A 127 6.50 2.23 -11.55
C THR A 127 6.74 0.93 -10.80
N SER A 128 7.79 0.20 -11.17
CA SER A 128 8.20 -1.02 -10.50
C SER A 128 9.68 -1.00 -10.14
N MET A 129 10.02 -1.26 -8.87
CA MET A 129 11.40 -1.22 -8.38
C MET A 129 11.74 -2.42 -7.49
N GLY A 130 12.97 -2.93 -7.63
CA GLY A 130 13.44 -4.13 -6.93
C GLY A 130 12.97 -5.40 -7.62
N GLN A 131 12.54 -6.40 -6.85
CA GLN A 131 11.88 -7.60 -7.35
C GLN A 131 10.36 -7.41 -7.25
N SER A 132 9.77 -6.64 -8.16
CA SER A 132 8.37 -6.20 -8.03
C SER A 132 7.63 -6.20 -9.36
N ASP A 133 6.30 -6.21 -9.29
CA ASP A 133 5.41 -6.26 -10.44
C ASP A 133 4.30 -5.19 -10.32
N ALA A 134 4.35 -4.18 -11.19
CA ALA A 134 3.33 -3.14 -11.33
C ALA A 134 2.55 -3.37 -12.63
N SER A 135 1.52 -4.19 -12.56
CA SER A 135 0.80 -4.73 -13.73
C SER A 135 -0.38 -3.87 -14.20
N ALA A 136 -0.92 -3.02 -13.31
CA ALA A 136 -2.05 -2.15 -13.60
C ALA A 136 -1.66 -0.71 -13.94
N ASP A 137 -2.54 0.01 -14.63
CA ASP A 137 -2.33 1.42 -14.99
C ASP A 137 -2.18 2.29 -13.72
N SER A 138 -1.22 3.20 -13.76
CA SER A 138 -0.81 4.10 -12.67
C SER A 138 -0.48 3.40 -11.35
N SER A 139 -0.12 2.11 -11.38
CA SER A 139 0.25 1.37 -10.17
C SER A 139 1.73 1.53 -9.81
N THR A 140 2.05 1.41 -8.52
CA THR A 140 3.42 1.50 -8.00
C THR A 140 3.75 0.25 -7.18
N ALA A 141 4.80 -0.49 -7.56
CA ALA A 141 5.27 -1.67 -6.83
C ALA A 141 6.76 -1.52 -6.46
N MET A 142 7.10 -1.65 -5.18
CA MET A 142 8.48 -1.50 -4.71
C MET A 142 8.88 -2.57 -3.70
N GLY A 143 10.09 -3.10 -3.82
CA GLY A 143 10.72 -3.96 -2.82
C GLY A 143 10.01 -5.29 -2.55
N GLY A 144 9.81 -6.14 -3.57
CA GLY A 144 9.20 -7.47 -3.36
C GLY A 144 7.69 -7.47 -3.48
N SER A 145 7.09 -6.52 -4.19
CA SER A 145 5.64 -6.24 -4.10
C SER A 145 4.90 -6.46 -5.42
N PHE A 146 3.59 -6.65 -5.33
CA PHE A 146 2.67 -6.77 -6.46
C PHE A 146 1.58 -5.69 -6.40
N ALA A 147 1.54 -4.81 -7.40
CA ALA A 147 0.53 -3.76 -7.56
C ALA A 147 -0.33 -4.04 -8.81
N GLY A 148 -1.42 -4.79 -8.60
CA GLY A 148 -2.31 -5.29 -9.63
C GLY A 148 -3.64 -4.56 -9.79
N GLY A 149 -3.93 -3.57 -8.96
CA GLY A 149 -5.10 -2.72 -9.07
C GLY A 149 -4.82 -1.39 -9.77
N LEU A 150 -5.80 -0.83 -10.46
CA LEU A 150 -5.69 0.51 -11.05
C LEU A 150 -5.39 1.54 -9.95
N TYR A 151 -4.38 2.39 -10.13
CA TYR A 151 -3.90 3.35 -9.11
C TYR A 151 -3.45 2.70 -7.78
N SER A 152 -3.14 1.39 -7.75
CA SER A 152 -2.74 0.74 -6.51
C SER A 152 -1.26 0.99 -6.17
N THR A 153 -0.94 0.97 -4.88
CA THR A 153 0.43 1.14 -4.37
C THR A 153 0.79 -0.04 -3.47
N ALA A 154 1.90 -0.73 -3.78
CA ALA A 154 2.42 -1.86 -3.03
C ALA A 154 3.92 -1.63 -2.70
N ILE A 155 4.28 -1.54 -1.42
CA ILE A 155 5.65 -1.27 -0.97
C ILE A 155 6.08 -2.27 0.10
N GLY A 156 7.21 -2.95 -0.10
CA GLY A 156 7.85 -3.84 0.86
C GLY A 156 7.10 -5.16 1.12
N SER A 157 7.34 -6.18 0.29
CA SER A 157 6.74 -7.51 0.43
C SER A 157 5.20 -7.49 0.57
N SER A 158 4.53 -6.70 -0.27
CA SER A 158 3.11 -6.39 -0.14
C SER A 158 2.30 -6.68 -1.41
N ASN A 159 0.99 -6.89 -1.27
CA ASN A 159 0.08 -7.11 -2.40
C ASN A 159 -1.08 -6.10 -2.40
N ALA A 160 -1.15 -5.23 -3.40
CA ALA A 160 -2.25 -4.30 -3.63
C ALA A 160 -3.00 -4.68 -4.92
N THR A 161 -4.01 -5.53 -4.80
CA THR A 161 -4.69 -6.17 -5.96
C THR A 161 -5.98 -5.49 -6.40
N ALA A 162 -6.55 -4.64 -5.56
CA ALA A 162 -7.79 -3.92 -5.86
C ALA A 162 -7.53 -2.48 -6.29
N ASN A 163 -8.48 -1.90 -7.02
CA ASN A 163 -8.37 -0.50 -7.48
C ASN A 163 -8.25 0.45 -6.30
N LEU A 164 -7.36 1.45 -6.42
CA LEU A 164 -7.06 2.46 -5.41
C LEU A 164 -6.53 1.87 -4.08
N SER A 165 -6.16 0.59 -4.03
CA SER A 165 -5.69 -0.03 -2.79
C SER A 165 -4.22 0.32 -2.49
N THR A 166 -3.90 0.41 -1.20
CA THR A 166 -2.54 0.69 -0.72
C THR A 166 -2.10 -0.41 0.23
N ALA A 167 -1.01 -1.10 -0.08
CA ALA A 167 -0.37 -2.10 0.76
C ALA A 167 1.07 -1.67 1.08
N MET A 168 1.46 -1.66 2.35
CA MET A 168 2.82 -1.32 2.80
C MET A 168 3.32 -2.26 3.90
N GLY A 169 4.49 -2.85 3.73
CA GLY A 169 4.97 -3.95 4.59
C GLY A 169 4.33 -5.29 4.21
N GLN A 170 4.48 -6.31 5.05
CA GLN A 170 3.89 -7.65 4.81
C GLN A 170 2.35 -7.64 4.87
N SER A 171 1.72 -7.06 3.86
CA SER A 171 0.32 -6.67 3.89
C SER A 171 -0.41 -6.97 2.59
N ASP A 172 -1.72 -7.22 2.73
CA ASP A 172 -2.62 -7.54 1.61
C ASP A 172 -3.80 -6.54 1.58
N ALA A 173 -3.83 -5.68 0.56
CA ALA A 173 -4.91 -4.73 0.30
C ALA A 173 -5.75 -5.19 -0.91
N THR A 174 -6.79 -5.99 -0.62
CA THR A 174 -7.64 -6.66 -1.62
C THR A 174 -9.05 -6.07 -1.73
N GLY A 175 -9.41 -5.11 -0.86
CA GLY A 175 -10.62 -4.31 -0.98
C GLY A 175 -10.41 -3.08 -1.86
N ILE A 176 -11.43 -2.67 -2.60
CA ILE A 176 -11.39 -1.42 -3.38
C ILE A 176 -11.17 -0.26 -2.42
N ALA A 177 -10.21 0.63 -2.74
CA ALA A 177 -9.79 1.74 -1.91
C ALA A 177 -9.44 1.35 -0.46
N SER A 178 -8.97 0.11 -0.25
CA SER A 178 -8.53 -0.35 1.07
C SER A 178 -7.08 0.04 1.34
N THR A 179 -6.73 0.20 2.61
CA THR A 179 -5.37 0.51 3.06
C THR A 179 -4.91 -0.55 4.05
N SER A 180 -3.80 -1.24 3.75
CA SER A 180 -3.18 -2.23 4.61
C SER A 180 -1.73 -1.82 4.89
N MET A 181 -1.35 -1.74 6.17
CA MET A 181 0.01 -1.37 6.59
C MET A 181 0.55 -2.33 7.66
N GLY A 182 1.82 -2.72 7.59
CA GLY A 182 2.44 -3.67 8.52
C GLY A 182 2.12 -5.12 8.16
N SER A 183 1.88 -5.97 9.15
CA SER A 183 1.50 -7.38 9.00
C SER A 183 -0.03 -7.52 8.95
N SER A 184 -0.69 -6.89 7.97
CA SER A 184 -2.14 -6.69 8.00
C SER A 184 -2.88 -7.12 6.73
N ILE A 185 -4.20 -7.26 6.84
CA ILE A 185 -5.09 -7.60 5.72
C ILE A 185 -6.27 -6.62 5.70
N ALA A 186 -6.41 -5.87 4.60
CA ALA A 186 -7.55 -4.98 4.35
C ALA A 186 -8.34 -5.47 3.12
N SER A 187 -9.36 -6.30 3.36
CA SER A 187 -10.16 -6.96 2.32
C SER A 187 -11.58 -6.38 2.17
N GLY A 188 -12.01 -5.53 3.09
CA GLY A 188 -13.25 -4.78 2.95
C GLY A 188 -13.07 -3.59 2.00
N ILE A 189 -14.12 -3.24 1.24
CA ILE A 189 -14.13 -2.00 0.45
C ILE A 189 -14.04 -0.81 1.43
N TYR A 190 -13.19 0.17 1.13
CA TYR A 190 -12.86 1.31 2.01
C TYR A 190 -12.31 0.92 3.39
N SER A 191 -11.83 -0.32 3.57
CA SER A 191 -11.34 -0.76 4.87
C SER A 191 -9.90 -0.32 5.12
N THR A 192 -9.57 -0.06 6.39
CA THR A 192 -8.20 0.26 6.83
C THR A 192 -7.72 -0.78 7.84
N ALA A 193 -6.54 -1.33 7.63
CA ALA A 193 -5.85 -2.23 8.56
C ALA A 193 -4.40 -1.75 8.77
N SER A 194 -3.95 -1.65 10.01
CA SER A 194 -2.56 -1.32 10.34
C SER A 194 -2.04 -2.09 11.56
N GLY A 195 -0.77 -2.50 11.52
CA GLY A 195 -0.16 -3.36 12.54
C GLY A 195 -0.32 -4.83 12.19
N SER A 196 -0.69 -5.66 13.17
CA SER A 196 -0.99 -7.09 13.00
C SER A 196 -2.51 -7.31 12.96
N SER A 197 -3.18 -6.65 12.02
CA SER A 197 -4.63 -6.48 12.06
C SER A 197 -5.34 -6.96 10.80
N LYS A 198 -6.65 -7.18 10.92
CA LYS A 198 -7.51 -7.63 9.82
C LYS A 198 -8.80 -6.81 9.76
N SER A 199 -9.02 -6.13 8.64
CA SER A 199 -10.18 -5.28 8.39
C SER A 199 -10.97 -5.79 7.19
N THR A 200 -12.07 -6.51 7.44
CA THR A 200 -12.85 -7.21 6.40
C THR A 200 -14.24 -6.63 6.16
N GLY A 201 -14.74 -5.78 7.04
CA GLY A 201 -16.04 -5.13 6.87
C GLY A 201 -15.97 -4.00 5.84
N PHE A 202 -17.10 -3.69 5.19
CA PHE A 202 -17.19 -2.48 4.37
C PHE A 202 -16.96 -1.24 5.27
N GLY A 203 -16.00 -0.39 4.93
CA GLY A 203 -15.63 0.79 5.71
C GLY A 203 -15.09 0.49 7.12
N SER A 204 -14.62 -0.73 7.39
CA SER A 204 -14.11 -1.09 8.72
C SER A 204 -12.69 -0.60 8.96
N THR A 205 -12.30 -0.43 10.22
CA THR A 205 -10.98 0.04 10.63
C THR A 205 -10.37 -0.86 11.71
N ALA A 206 -9.15 -1.36 11.52
CA ALA A 206 -8.44 -2.19 12.50
C ALA A 206 -7.00 -1.68 12.73
N PHE A 207 -6.64 -1.43 13.98
CA PHE A 207 -5.30 -1.03 14.40
C PHE A 207 -4.77 -1.93 15.53
N GLY A 208 -3.51 -2.35 15.43
CA GLY A 208 -2.86 -3.22 16.43
C GLY A 208 -3.01 -4.70 16.10
N GLU A 209 -3.25 -5.54 17.10
CA GLU A 209 -3.56 -6.97 16.97
C GLU A 209 -5.08 -7.19 16.93
N SER A 210 -5.76 -6.52 16.01
CA SER A 210 -7.22 -6.39 16.03
C SER A 210 -7.92 -6.89 14.78
N ILE A 211 -9.20 -7.23 14.92
CA ILE A 211 -10.06 -7.68 13.82
C ILE A 211 -11.33 -6.84 13.78
N ALA A 212 -11.55 -6.11 12.68
CA ALA A 212 -12.79 -5.40 12.41
C ALA A 212 -13.53 -6.11 11.26
N SER A 213 -14.64 -6.76 11.58
CA SER A 213 -15.40 -7.59 10.63
C SER A 213 -16.84 -7.13 10.38
N GLY A 214 -17.36 -6.26 11.23
CA GLY A 214 -18.65 -5.60 11.00
C GLY A 214 -18.52 -4.49 9.96
N ILE A 215 -19.58 -4.27 9.19
CA ILE A 215 -19.68 -3.09 8.33
C ILE A 215 -19.62 -1.84 9.21
N TYR A 216 -18.78 -0.86 8.83
CA TYR A 216 -18.45 0.36 9.58
C TYR A 216 -17.87 0.13 10.98
N SER A 217 -17.37 -1.07 11.30
CA SER A 217 -16.84 -1.35 12.62
C SER A 217 -15.38 -0.90 12.78
N SER A 218 -14.99 -0.54 14.00
CA SER A 218 -13.63 -0.14 14.35
C SER A 218 -13.07 -1.00 15.48
N ALA A 219 -11.81 -1.42 15.39
CA ALA A 219 -11.13 -2.20 16.43
C ALA A 219 -9.72 -1.66 16.69
N PHE A 220 -9.39 -1.41 17.96
CA PHE A 220 -8.09 -0.90 18.40
C PHE A 220 -7.52 -1.76 19.53
N GLY A 221 -6.20 -1.98 19.52
CA GLY A 221 -5.49 -2.79 20.51
C GLY A 221 -5.47 -4.27 20.13
N ASN A 222 -5.76 -5.17 21.08
CA ASN A 222 -5.95 -6.60 20.81
C ASN A 222 -7.44 -6.96 20.94
N THR A 223 -8.24 -6.52 19.96
CA THR A 223 -9.71 -6.58 20.04
C THR A 223 -10.39 -7.03 18.75
N TYR A 224 -11.61 -7.54 18.88
CA TYR A 224 -12.50 -8.00 17.82
C TYR A 224 -13.78 -7.17 17.82
N SER A 225 -13.98 -6.36 16.78
CA SER A 225 -15.22 -5.61 16.54
C SER A 225 -16.04 -6.27 15.42
N ARG A 226 -17.06 -7.05 15.83
CA ARG A 226 -17.90 -7.83 14.92
C ARG A 226 -19.21 -7.13 14.54
N SER A 227 -19.83 -6.38 15.45
CA SER A 227 -21.16 -5.83 15.19
C SER A 227 -21.14 -4.66 14.19
N TYR A 228 -22.21 -4.50 13.43
CA TYR A 228 -22.45 -3.36 12.54
C TYR A 228 -22.23 -2.02 13.27
N GLY A 229 -21.34 -1.17 12.76
CA GLY A 229 -21.05 0.16 13.29
C GLY A 229 -20.43 0.20 14.69
N ALA A 230 -19.88 -0.91 15.19
CA ALA A 230 -19.37 -0.98 16.56
C ALA A 230 -17.89 -0.60 16.68
N THR A 231 -17.49 -0.06 17.84
CA THR A 231 -16.09 0.22 18.18
C THR A 231 -15.62 -0.71 19.30
N ALA A 232 -14.45 -1.34 19.17
CA ALA A 232 -13.83 -2.13 20.22
C ALA A 232 -12.47 -1.54 20.63
N LEU A 233 -12.25 -1.40 21.95
CA LEU A 233 -11.04 -0.85 22.55
C LEU A 233 -10.46 -1.81 23.60
N GLY A 234 -9.16 -1.72 23.87
CA GLY A 234 -8.49 -2.46 24.96
C GLY A 234 -7.82 -3.76 24.53
N VAL A 235 -7.93 -4.80 25.35
CA VAL A 235 -7.31 -6.11 25.11
C VAL A 235 -8.28 -7.24 25.41
N PHE A 236 -8.25 -8.28 24.56
CA PHE A 236 -9.02 -9.51 24.73
C PHE A 236 -10.51 -9.26 25.04
N ASN A 237 -11.16 -8.37 24.29
CA ASN A 237 -12.61 -8.17 24.42
C ASN A 237 -13.36 -9.46 24.04
N ASP A 238 -14.51 -9.68 24.68
CA ASP A 238 -15.50 -10.63 24.20
C ASP A 238 -16.27 -9.98 23.05
N SER A 239 -16.13 -10.53 21.85
CA SER A 239 -16.77 -10.03 20.64
C SER A 239 -18.30 -10.16 20.64
N ILE A 240 -18.88 -10.89 21.60
CA ILE A 240 -20.29 -11.27 21.68
C ILE A 240 -20.69 -11.92 20.35
N ALA A 241 -20.38 -13.21 20.22
CA ALA A 241 -20.44 -13.95 18.94
C ALA A 241 -21.81 -13.88 18.23
N THR A 242 -22.89 -13.64 18.96
CA THR A 242 -24.26 -13.47 18.45
C THR A 242 -24.50 -12.13 17.74
N SER A 243 -23.58 -11.16 17.87
CA SER A 243 -23.72 -9.85 17.24
C SER A 243 -23.75 -9.95 15.70
N ASN A 244 -24.62 -9.17 15.08
CA ASN A 244 -24.83 -9.08 13.65
C ASN A 244 -23.81 -8.13 12.99
N PRO A 245 -23.02 -8.59 12.01
CA PRO A 245 -22.01 -7.77 11.34
C PRO A 245 -22.55 -6.87 10.23
N VAL A 246 -23.81 -7.02 9.82
CA VAL A 246 -24.38 -6.39 8.62
C VAL A 246 -25.45 -5.35 8.93
N SER A 247 -26.23 -5.55 9.99
CA SER A 247 -27.44 -4.75 10.26
C SER A 247 -27.47 -4.21 11.68
N PHE A 248 -28.19 -3.10 11.87
CA PHE A 248 -28.46 -2.53 13.18
C PHE A 248 -29.44 -3.42 13.96
N ILE A 249 -28.98 -4.01 15.06
CA ILE A 249 -29.80 -4.78 16.00
C ILE A 249 -29.75 -4.07 17.36
N ALA A 250 -30.90 -3.73 17.93
CA ALA A 250 -30.97 -2.90 19.14
C ALA A 250 -30.21 -3.50 20.34
N THR A 251 -30.13 -4.82 20.43
CA THR A 251 -29.42 -5.56 21.49
C THR A 251 -27.95 -5.84 21.18
N ASP A 252 -27.45 -5.37 20.03
CA ASP A 252 -26.04 -5.52 19.69
C ASP A 252 -25.20 -4.36 20.23
N PRO A 253 -23.90 -4.57 20.46
CA PRO A 253 -23.00 -3.52 20.92
C PRO A 253 -22.77 -2.41 19.88
N VAL A 254 -22.65 -1.18 20.36
CA VAL A 254 -22.02 -0.05 19.65
C VAL A 254 -20.60 0.21 20.19
N LEU A 255 -20.32 -0.15 21.44
CA LEU A 255 -19.00 -0.04 22.06
C LEU A 255 -18.65 -1.29 22.87
N TYR A 256 -17.44 -1.79 22.69
CA TYR A 256 -16.77 -2.78 23.55
C TYR A 256 -15.54 -2.16 24.21
N VAL A 257 -15.35 -2.38 25.51
CA VAL A 257 -14.06 -2.13 26.18
C VAL A 257 -13.57 -3.44 26.78
N GLY A 258 -12.57 -4.05 26.14
CA GLY A 258 -11.98 -5.32 26.53
C GLY A 258 -10.98 -5.20 27.67
N ASN A 259 -11.10 -6.09 28.66
CA ASN A 259 -10.16 -6.26 29.77
C ASN A 259 -9.87 -7.75 30.05
N GLY A 260 -10.00 -8.59 29.03
CA GLY A 260 -9.63 -9.99 29.15
C GLY A 260 -8.12 -10.15 29.35
N THR A 261 -7.71 -11.34 29.81
CA THR A 261 -6.29 -11.62 30.13
C THR A 261 -5.62 -12.55 29.12
N ALA A 262 -6.38 -13.22 28.28
CA ALA A 262 -5.88 -14.14 27.26
C ALA A 262 -6.94 -14.42 26.18
N ASN A 263 -6.54 -15.06 25.07
CA ASN A 263 -7.45 -15.45 23.98
C ASN A 263 -8.59 -16.39 24.43
N ASN A 264 -8.33 -17.26 25.40
CA ASN A 264 -9.33 -18.17 26.00
C ASN A 264 -10.01 -17.56 27.26
N ALA A 265 -9.68 -16.32 27.61
CA ALA A 265 -10.20 -15.59 28.77
C ALA A 265 -10.61 -14.16 28.37
N ARG A 266 -11.30 -14.06 27.23
CA ARG A 266 -11.81 -12.78 26.70
C ARG A 266 -12.97 -12.27 27.55
N LYS A 267 -12.95 -10.98 27.89
CA LYS A 267 -13.97 -10.32 28.72
C LYS A 267 -14.08 -8.84 28.36
N ASN A 268 -15.26 -8.27 28.61
CA ASN A 268 -15.51 -6.84 28.50
C ASN A 268 -15.63 -6.22 29.89
N ALA A 269 -14.93 -5.11 30.11
CA ALA A 269 -15.15 -4.24 31.26
C ALA A 269 -16.47 -3.46 31.11
N MET A 270 -16.76 -3.03 29.88
CA MET A 270 -17.92 -2.21 29.55
C MET A 270 -18.47 -2.58 28.17
N VAL A 271 -19.79 -2.58 28.05
CA VAL A 271 -20.53 -2.73 26.79
C VAL A 271 -21.61 -1.66 26.73
N VAL A 272 -21.70 -0.94 25.61
CA VAL A 272 -22.86 -0.09 25.30
C VAL A 272 -23.61 -0.75 24.15
N LEU A 273 -24.89 -1.03 24.34
CA LEU A 273 -25.77 -1.56 23.30
C LEU A 273 -26.37 -0.45 22.45
N LYS A 274 -26.78 -0.79 21.24
CA LYS A 274 -27.42 0.11 20.28
C LYS A 274 -28.74 0.71 20.76
N ASN A 275 -29.43 0.08 21.71
CA ASN A 275 -30.61 0.63 22.39
C ASN A 275 -30.28 1.63 23.53
N GLY A 276 -28.99 1.90 23.77
CA GLY A 276 -28.49 2.80 24.80
C GLY A 276 -28.36 2.16 26.19
N ASN A 277 -28.59 0.86 26.34
CA ASN A 277 -28.30 0.16 27.58
C ASN A 277 -26.79 -0.03 27.74
N THR A 278 -26.27 0.29 28.93
CA THR A 278 -24.85 0.21 29.25
C THR A 278 -24.62 -0.81 30.35
N GLY A 279 -23.75 -1.78 30.08
CA GLY A 279 -23.29 -2.78 31.02
C GLY A 279 -21.87 -2.48 31.48
N ILE A 280 -21.62 -2.58 32.78
CA ILE A 280 -20.28 -2.62 33.38
C ILE A 280 -20.15 -3.96 34.10
N GLY A 281 -19.19 -4.79 33.68
CA GLY A 281 -19.06 -6.17 34.14
C GLY A 281 -20.08 -7.15 33.56
N THR A 282 -20.96 -6.69 32.65
CA THR A 282 -21.95 -7.53 31.95
C THR A 282 -22.05 -7.21 30.46
N ASN A 283 -22.28 -8.23 29.65
CA ASN A 283 -22.51 -8.11 28.20
C ASN A 283 -23.99 -7.97 27.84
N MET A 284 -24.91 -8.16 28.79
CA MET A 284 -26.35 -8.21 28.56
C MET A 284 -27.11 -7.22 29.47
N PRO A 285 -26.81 -5.91 29.40
CA PRO A 285 -27.52 -4.93 30.22
C PRO A 285 -29.01 -4.85 29.86
N LEU A 286 -29.87 -5.12 30.84
CA LEU A 286 -31.34 -5.11 30.65
C LEU A 286 -31.95 -3.72 30.89
N VAL A 287 -31.21 -2.81 31.50
CA VAL A 287 -31.61 -1.44 31.84
C VAL A 287 -30.58 -0.43 31.33
N LYS A 288 -30.85 0.88 31.48
CA LYS A 288 -29.95 1.93 30.96
C LYS A 288 -28.54 1.86 31.55
N LEU A 289 -28.42 1.62 32.84
CA LEU A 289 -27.14 1.36 33.50
C LEU A 289 -27.22 0.07 34.33
N HIS A 290 -26.47 -0.95 33.95
CA HIS A 290 -26.39 -2.23 34.65
C HIS A 290 -24.93 -2.48 35.07
N ILE A 291 -24.66 -2.39 36.38
CA ILE A 291 -23.36 -2.67 36.97
C ILE A 291 -23.42 -4.03 37.66
N GLN A 292 -22.60 -4.97 37.20
CA GLN A 292 -22.60 -6.35 37.67
C GLN A 292 -21.21 -6.75 38.21
N ASP A 293 -21.14 -7.16 39.47
CA ASP A 293 -19.98 -7.83 40.09
C ASP A 293 -20.40 -9.12 40.82
N GLY A 294 -21.04 -10.02 40.05
CA GLY A 294 -21.59 -11.29 40.54
C GLY A 294 -22.95 -11.63 39.94
N VAL A 295 -23.42 -12.86 40.13
CA VAL A 295 -24.76 -13.32 39.73
C VAL A 295 -25.57 -13.55 40.99
N THR A 296 -26.54 -12.67 41.24
CA THR A 296 -27.39 -12.71 42.44
C THR A 296 -28.44 -13.84 42.42
N GLY A 297 -28.63 -14.49 41.27
CA GLY A 297 -29.54 -15.65 41.11
C GLY A 297 -31.02 -15.30 41.01
N ILE A 298 -31.37 -14.00 41.02
CA ILE A 298 -32.74 -13.49 40.89
C ILE A 298 -33.00 -13.04 39.45
N ALA A 299 -34.19 -13.33 38.93
CA ALA A 299 -34.62 -12.85 37.63
C ALA A 299 -34.86 -11.33 37.68
N TYR A 300 -34.12 -10.58 36.85
CA TYR A 300 -34.18 -9.11 36.84
C TYR A 300 -35.57 -8.58 36.48
N MET A 301 -35.95 -7.47 37.10
CA MET A 301 -37.14 -6.72 36.72
C MET A 301 -36.76 -5.60 35.75
N PRO A 302 -37.50 -5.36 34.64
CA PRO A 302 -37.15 -4.36 33.63
C PRO A 302 -37.56 -2.92 33.98
N LEU A 303 -38.12 -2.69 35.18
CA LEU A 303 -38.63 -1.39 35.62
C LEU A 303 -37.57 -0.36 36.08
N PRO A 304 -36.42 -0.71 36.70
CA PRO A 304 -35.49 0.29 37.22
C PRO A 304 -34.65 0.93 36.10
N GLY A 305 -34.33 2.22 36.25
CA GLY A 305 -33.42 2.92 35.33
C GLY A 305 -31.96 2.51 35.46
N ALA A 306 -31.55 2.08 36.65
CA ALA A 306 -30.22 1.55 36.95
C ALA A 306 -30.29 0.33 37.87
N VAL A 307 -29.40 -0.64 37.67
CA VAL A 307 -29.23 -1.84 38.50
C VAL A 307 -27.78 -1.95 38.92
N ILE A 308 -27.54 -2.14 40.21
CA ILE A 308 -26.23 -2.46 40.78
C ILE A 308 -26.38 -3.78 41.50
N GLU A 309 -25.56 -4.77 41.15
CA GLU A 309 -25.63 -6.09 41.76
C GLU A 309 -24.25 -6.66 42.07
N ARG A 310 -24.19 -7.41 43.18
CA ARG A 310 -23.01 -8.09 43.68
C ARG A 310 -23.42 -9.35 44.42
N ASN A 311 -22.55 -10.36 44.47
CA ASN A 311 -22.75 -11.56 45.30
C ASN A 311 -22.65 -11.32 46.82
N ASN A 312 -22.47 -10.07 47.27
CA ASN A 312 -22.29 -9.70 48.67
C ASN A 312 -23.01 -8.37 48.95
N HIS A 313 -22.69 -7.69 50.05
CA HIS A 313 -23.26 -6.38 50.36
C HIS A 313 -23.16 -5.40 49.18
N THR A 314 -24.27 -4.78 48.86
CA THR A 314 -24.40 -3.73 47.84
C THR A 314 -24.83 -2.46 48.54
N TYR A 315 -24.05 -1.40 48.43
CA TYR A 315 -24.33 -0.10 49.02
C TYR A 315 -24.25 0.99 47.95
N LEU A 316 -25.15 1.96 48.03
CA LEU A 316 -25.03 3.23 47.33
C LEU A 316 -24.79 4.32 48.38
N THR A 317 -23.57 4.83 48.44
CA THR A 317 -23.18 5.82 49.46
C THR A 317 -23.11 7.21 48.84
N PHE A 318 -23.72 8.18 49.51
CA PHE A 318 -23.62 9.61 49.21
C PHE A 318 -22.93 10.30 50.39
N LEU A 319 -21.80 10.96 50.14
CA LEU A 319 -21.04 11.68 51.16
C LEU A 319 -21.00 13.16 50.78
N THR A 320 -21.52 14.01 51.66
CA THR A 320 -21.39 15.46 51.53
C THR A 320 -20.76 16.07 52.78
N PRO A 321 -19.84 17.05 52.63
CA PRO A 321 -19.28 17.79 53.76
C PRO A 321 -20.37 18.49 54.57
N ASN A 322 -20.03 18.82 55.81
CA ASN A 322 -20.80 19.50 56.86
C ASN A 322 -21.21 20.93 56.49
N ALA A 323 -21.99 21.05 55.42
CA ALA A 323 -22.75 22.23 54.96
C ALA A 323 -23.71 21.85 53.79
N PHE A 324 -23.70 20.59 53.32
CA PHE A 324 -24.41 20.18 52.11
C PHE A 324 -25.18 18.87 52.31
N GLU A 325 -26.28 18.72 51.57
CA GLU A 325 -27.12 17.53 51.60
C GLU A 325 -26.70 16.47 50.59
N SER A 326 -26.89 15.21 50.97
CA SER A 326 -26.78 14.03 50.11
C SER A 326 -28.16 13.39 50.04
N GLY A 327 -28.68 13.11 48.86
CA GLY A 327 -30.02 12.55 48.74
C GLY A 327 -30.29 11.83 47.42
N LEU A 328 -31.25 10.92 47.48
CA LEU A 328 -31.98 10.41 46.32
C LEU A 328 -33.26 11.25 46.23
N LEU A 329 -33.30 12.17 45.26
CA LEU A 329 -34.47 13.02 45.04
C LEU A 329 -35.44 12.34 44.07
N PHE A 330 -36.72 12.34 44.42
CA PHE A 330 -37.80 11.83 43.58
C PHE A 330 -38.73 12.98 43.23
N GLY A 331 -39.17 13.05 41.97
CA GLY A 331 -40.12 14.06 41.52
C GLY A 331 -40.87 13.58 40.28
N ASN A 332 -42.05 14.15 40.05
CA ASN A 332 -42.88 13.93 38.87
C ASN A 332 -43.10 15.24 38.09
N SER A 333 -43.68 15.16 36.89
CA SER A 333 -43.87 16.32 36.01
C SER A 333 -44.81 17.41 36.55
N GLY A 334 -45.52 17.14 37.64
CA GLY A 334 -46.40 18.08 38.36
C GLY A 334 -45.79 18.66 39.63
N ASP A 335 -44.57 18.26 40.01
CA ASP A 335 -43.87 18.87 41.13
C ASP A 335 -43.25 20.18 40.63
N GLU A 336 -43.93 21.31 40.89
CA GLU A 336 -43.35 22.64 40.65
C GLU A 336 -42.01 22.75 41.39
N ALA A 337 -41.01 23.35 40.76
CA ALA A 337 -39.71 23.57 41.37
C ALA A 337 -39.88 24.36 42.68
N MET A 338 -39.76 23.67 43.82
CA MET A 338 -39.67 24.29 45.15
C MET A 338 -38.25 24.75 45.43
#